data_AF-A0A1W2P7R6-F1
#
_entry.id   AF-A0A1W2P7R6-F1
#
_cell.length_a   1.000
_cell.length_b   1.000
_cell.length_c   1.000
_cell.angle_alpha   90.00
_cell.angle_beta   90.00
_cell.angle_gamma   90.00
#
_symmetry.space_group_name_H-M   'P 1'
#
loop_
_entity.id
_entity.type
_entity.pdbx_description
1 polymer ?
#
loop_
_entity_poly.entity_id
_entity_poly.type
_entity_poly.pdbx_seq_one_letter_code
_entity_poly.pdbx_strand_id
1 'polypeptide(L)'
;MQLKIMPKKKHLSAGGVPLILFLCQMISALDVPLDLVQPPTITQQSPKDYIIDPRENIVIQCEAKGKPPPSFSWTRNGTHF
;
A
#
# COMPACT_ATOMS: atom_id res chain seq x y z
N MET A 1 -50.66 -37.83 -19.71
CA MET A 1 -50.49 -37.15 -18.41
C MET A 1 -49.43 -36.07 -18.60
N GLN A 2 -49.79 -34.78 -18.58
CA GLN A 2 -48.86 -33.67 -18.78
C GLN A 2 -48.69 -32.92 -17.45
N LEU A 3 -47.50 -33.02 -16.85
CA LEU A 3 -47.16 -32.30 -15.62
C LEU A 3 -46.84 -30.84 -15.98
N LYS A 4 -47.80 -29.93 -15.78
CA LYS A 4 -47.63 -28.51 -16.05
C LYS A 4 -46.87 -27.85 -14.89
N ILE A 5 -45.57 -27.67 -15.07
CA ILE A 5 -44.70 -26.97 -14.13
C ILE A 5 -45.03 -25.47 -14.19
N MET A 6 -45.56 -24.90 -13.10
CA MET A 6 -45.82 -23.46 -12.99
C MET A 6 -44.55 -22.74 -12.51
N PRO A 7 -44.09 -21.67 -13.18
CA PRO A 7 -42.99 -20.85 -12.66
C PRO A 7 -43.51 -20.00 -11.49
N LYS A 8 -42.93 -20.21 -10.30
CA LYS A 8 -43.19 -19.37 -9.13
C LYS A 8 -42.64 -17.97 -9.41
N LYS A 9 -43.50 -17.02 -9.79
CA LYS A 9 -43.15 -15.60 -9.92
C LYS A 9 -42.62 -15.13 -8.56
N LYS A 10 -41.31 -14.92 -8.47
CA LYS A 10 -40.69 -14.29 -7.31
C LYS A 10 -41.15 -12.85 -7.31
N HIS A 11 -42.01 -12.49 -6.36
CA HIS A 11 -42.50 -11.12 -6.22
C HIS A 11 -41.33 -10.28 -5.69
N LEU A 12 -40.56 -9.70 -6.62
CA LEU A 12 -39.45 -8.81 -6.28
C LEU A 12 -40.09 -7.49 -5.82
N SER A 13 -40.13 -7.28 -4.50
CA SER A 13 -40.70 -6.07 -3.89
C SER A 13 -40.00 -4.83 -4.44
N ALA A 14 -40.78 -3.88 -4.98
CA ALA A 14 -40.30 -2.62 -5.52
C ALA A 14 -39.51 -1.77 -4.50
N GLY A 15 -39.69 -2.03 -3.19
CA GLY A 15 -38.91 -1.39 -2.12
C GLY A 15 -37.48 -1.91 -1.96
N GLY A 16 -37.15 -3.08 -2.52
CA GLY A 16 -35.79 -3.63 -2.49
C GLY A 16 -34.84 -2.93 -3.46
N VAL A 17 -35.34 -2.49 -4.62
CA VAL A 17 -34.54 -1.83 -5.67
C VAL A 17 -33.91 -0.51 -5.20
N PRO A 18 -34.64 0.45 -4.61
CA PRO A 18 -34.02 1.70 -4.14
C PRO A 18 -33.03 1.44 -3.01
N LEU A 19 -33.31 0.49 -2.11
CA LEU A 19 -32.39 0.12 -1.04
C LEU A 19 -31.09 -0.49 -1.59
N ILE A 20 -31.19 -1.38 -2.58
CA ILE A 20 -30.04 -1.98 -3.27
C ILE A 20 -29.22 -0.90 -3.99
N LEU A 21 -29.87 0.04 -4.67
CA LEU A 21 -29.19 1.16 -5.34
C LEU A 21 -28.45 2.05 -4.32
N PHE A 22 -29.10 2.41 -3.21
CA PHE A 22 -28.47 3.16 -2.11
C PHE A 22 -27.27 2.42 -1.53
N LEU A 23 -27.39 1.11 -1.28
CA LEU A 23 -26.29 0.29 -0.78
C LEU A 23 -25.14 0.18 -1.79
N CYS A 24 -25.43 0.06 -3.09
CA CYS A 24 -24.43 0.05 -4.15
C CYS A 24 -23.69 1.40 -4.27
N GLN A 25 -24.39 2.52 -4.13
CA GLN A 25 -23.77 3.85 -4.19
C GLN A 25 -22.76 4.08 -3.06
N MET A 26 -22.97 3.49 -1.88
CA MET A 26 -22.03 3.59 -0.76
C MET A 26 -20.72 2.81 -0.98
N ILE A 27 -20.72 1.79 -1.84
CA ILE A 27 -19.53 0.95 -2.12
C ILE A 27 -18.61 1.62 -3.14
N SER A 28 -19.16 2.38 -4.09
CA SER A 28 -18.41 3.00 -5.18
C SER A 28 -17.50 4.18 -4.78
N ALA A 29 -17.53 4.61 -3.51
CA ALA A 29 -16.84 5.81 -3.05
C ALA A 29 -15.41 5.58 -2.53
N LEU A 30 -14.93 4.33 -2.46
CA LEU A 30 -13.58 3.99 -2.00
C LEU A 30 -12.66 3.66 -3.18
N ASP A 31 -12.31 4.67 -3.98
CA ASP A 31 -11.21 4.56 -4.95
C ASP A 31 -9.92 5.04 -4.28
N VAL A 32 -9.08 4.10 -3.82
CA VAL A 32 -7.74 4.43 -3.33
C VAL A 32 -6.80 4.43 -4.53
N PRO A 33 -6.16 5.57 -4.87
CA PRO A 33 -5.25 5.62 -5.99
C PRO A 33 -4.12 4.60 -5.77
N LEU A 34 -3.93 3.70 -6.72
CA LEU A 34 -2.90 2.66 -6.68
C LEU A 34 -1.47 3.24 -6.68
N ASP A 35 -1.33 4.50 -7.09
CA ASP A 35 -0.05 5.19 -7.21
C ASP A 35 0.11 6.30 -6.17
N LEU A 36 0.45 5.89 -4.94
CA LEU A 36 0.78 6.80 -3.86
C LEU A 36 2.29 7.08 -3.83
N VAL A 37 2.65 8.35 -3.91
CA VAL A 37 4.00 8.84 -3.63
C VAL A 37 4.31 8.55 -2.16
N GLN A 38 5.45 7.93 -1.90
CA GLN A 38 5.91 7.56 -0.57
C GLN A 38 7.28 8.18 -0.31
N PRO A 39 7.45 8.91 0.81
CA PRO A 39 8.73 9.48 1.15
C PRO A 39 9.78 8.38 1.39
N PRO A 40 11.06 8.66 1.11
CA PRO A 40 12.15 7.79 1.52
C PRO A 40 12.10 7.49 3.01
N THR A 41 12.07 6.20 3.36
CA THR A 41 12.09 5.69 4.73
C THR A 41 13.25 4.72 4.87
N ILE A 42 14.13 4.98 5.84
CA ILE A 42 15.27 4.11 6.14
C ILE A 42 14.75 2.81 6.76
N THR A 43 15.05 1.68 6.13
CA THR A 43 14.63 0.33 6.58
C THR A 43 15.75 -0.44 7.25
N GLN A 44 17.01 -0.12 6.95
CA GLN A 44 18.19 -0.70 7.58
C GLN A 44 19.28 0.35 7.69
N GLN A 45 19.96 0.40 8.83
CA GLN A 45 21.09 1.29 9.05
C GLN A 45 22.08 0.66 10.02
N SER A 46 23.36 1.00 9.87
CA SER A 46 24.37 0.69 10.88
C SER A 46 24.06 1.41 12.20
N PRO A 47 24.58 0.89 13.34
CA PRO A 47 24.52 1.60 14.62
C PRO A 47 25.14 3.00 14.52
N LYS A 48 24.62 3.93 15.34
CA LYS A 48 25.11 5.31 15.37
C LYS A 48 26.58 5.39 15.79
N ASP A 49 26.95 4.61 16.81
CA ASP A 49 28.30 4.54 17.34
C ASP A 49 28.93 3.21 16.95
N TYR A 50 30.10 3.28 16.32
CA TYR A 50 30.79 2.11 15.79
C TYR A 50 32.28 2.23 16.13
N ILE A 51 32.81 1.30 16.93
CA ILE A 51 34.22 1.25 17.33
C ILE A 51 34.89 0.17 16.49
N ILE A 52 35.87 0.55 15.68
CA ILE A 52 36.65 -0.37 14.83
C ILE A 52 38.14 -0.29 15.17
N ASP A 53 38.86 -1.37 14.90
CA ASP A 53 40.32 -1.30 14.85
C ASP A 53 40.75 -0.42 13.66
N PRO A 54 41.69 0.53 13.83
CA PRO A 54 42.17 1.38 12.74
C PRO A 54 42.75 0.64 11.53
N ARG A 55 43.10 -0.65 11.67
CA ARG A 55 43.62 -1.50 10.58
C ARG A 55 42.52 -2.16 9.76
N GLU A 56 41.28 -2.08 10.20
CA GLU A 56 40.14 -2.74 9.57
C GLU A 56 39.31 -1.75 8.73
N ASN A 57 38.64 -2.27 7.72
CA ASN A 57 37.70 -1.50 6.91
C ASN A 57 36.32 -1.49 7.58
N ILE A 58 35.62 -0.36 7.50
CA ILE A 58 34.23 -0.22 7.96
C ILE A 58 33.27 -0.12 6.77
N VAL A 59 32.13 -0.79 6.90
CA VAL A 59 31.00 -0.67 5.98
C VAL A 59 29.86 0.00 6.71
N ILE A 60 29.49 1.21 6.28
CA ILE A 60 28.28 1.89 6.76
C ILE A 60 27.12 1.46 5.87
N GLN A 61 26.15 0.76 6.45
CA GLN A 61 24.98 0.24 5.76
C GLN A 61 23.85 1.27 5.83
N CYS A 62 23.17 1.45 4.69
CA CYS A 62 21.94 2.23 4.58
C CYS A 62 21.05 1.58 3.51
N GLU A 63 19.86 1.16 3.92
CA GLU A 63 18.80 0.74 3.01
C GLU A 63 17.59 1.63 3.24
N ALA A 64 16.99 2.10 2.15
CA ALA A 64 15.79 2.91 2.20
C ALA A 64 14.79 2.47 1.13
N LYS A 65 13.50 2.66 1.41
CA LYS A 65 12.40 2.45 0.45
C LYS A 65 11.64 3.75 0.26
N GLY A 66 11.09 3.95 -0.92
CA GLY A 66 10.32 5.14 -1.27
C GLY A 66 9.75 5.00 -2.67
N LYS A 67 8.76 5.84 -2.98
CA LYS A 67 8.22 6.00 -4.34
C LYS A 67 8.17 7.49 -4.65
N PRO A 68 9.03 8.03 -5.55
CA PRO A 68 10.00 7.31 -6.38
C PRO A 68 11.16 6.68 -5.58
N PRO A 69 11.95 5.78 -6.19
CA PRO A 69 13.11 5.18 -5.55
C PRO A 69 14.08 6.23 -4.98
N PRO A 70 14.64 6.01 -3.78
CA PRO A 70 15.52 6.98 -3.15
C PRO A 70 16.89 7.07 -3.83
N SER A 71 17.50 8.24 -3.76
CA SER A 71 18.92 8.44 -4.02
C SER A 71 19.71 8.34 -2.72
N PHE A 72 20.94 7.82 -2.81
CA PHE A 72 21.82 7.66 -1.66
C PHE A 72 23.03 8.56 -1.82
N SER A 73 23.36 9.28 -0.76
CA SER A 73 24.58 10.09 -0.64
C SER A 73 25.19 9.90 0.73
N TRP A 74 26.49 10.11 0.81
CA TRP A 74 27.26 9.93 2.04
C TRP A 74 27.92 11.24 2.42
N THR A 75 27.98 11.48 3.73
CA THR A 75 28.73 12.61 4.30
C THR A 75 29.68 12.08 5.35
N ARG A 76 30.89 12.65 5.42
CA ARG A 76 31.83 12.41 6.51
C ARG A 76 32.15 13.75 7.14
N ASN A 77 31.98 13.84 8.45
CA ASN A 77 32.26 15.06 9.22
C ASN A 77 31.59 16.31 8.62
N GLY A 78 30.35 16.17 8.12
CA GLY A 78 29.58 17.26 7.52
C GLY A 78 29.97 17.65 6.09
N THR A 79 30.94 16.98 5.48
CA THR A 79 31.33 17.19 4.08
C THR A 79 30.77 16.08 3.19
N HIS A 80 30.23 16.43 2.03
CA HIS A 80 29.72 15.49 1.03
C HIS A 80 30.88 14.71 0.39
N PHE A 81 30.68 13.41 0.17
CA PHE A 81 31.63 12.51 -0.49
C PHE A 81 31.31 12.29 -1.96
#